data_AF-A0A2J0KJ88-F1
#
_entry.id   AF-A0A2J0KJ88-F1
#
_cell.length_a   1.000
_cell.length_b   1.000
_cell.length_c   1.000
_cell.angle_alpha   90.00
_cell.angle_beta   90.00
_cell.angle_gamma   90.00
#
_symmetry.space_group_name_H-M   'P 1'
#
loop_
_entity.id
_entity.type
_entity.pdbx_description
1 polymer ?
#
loop_
_entity_poly.entity_id
_entity_poly.type
_entity_poly.pdbx_seq_one_letter_code
_entity_poly.pdbx_strand_id
1 'polypeptide(L)'
;MGTKREKSKKTFRKEIDSYYEDKYQPEITNEELTGKSEEVEDNNEEQEVVPKGLVSTDTFFQENGDDFSEQIHNWYENAMSRRNRESLGYGRFRYHFFEGGSYDLTYMFGDKKRGFLLGYVKYGVFIPTHFAPKSIRTGYELMKELGGNNKIPVVMSITPDLVQTISKMPEWHTTDLNFLSNFQEEQVNKIIVYNSHPDVSHLMWGLVKEYLNERDNDYDNYEDQKD
;
A
#
# COMPACT_ATOMS: atom_id res chain seq x y z
N MET A 1 8.50 -35.88 -3.27
CA MET A 1 9.39 -35.30 -2.25
C MET A 1 9.04 -33.82 -2.13
N GLY A 2 8.22 -33.42 -1.16
CA GLY A 2 7.88 -32.01 -0.96
C GLY A 2 9.11 -31.22 -0.54
N THR A 3 9.42 -30.15 -1.28
CA THR A 3 10.62 -29.35 -1.03
C THR A 3 10.49 -28.60 0.29
N LYS A 4 11.61 -28.24 0.94
CA LYS A 4 11.61 -27.44 2.19
C LYS A 4 10.75 -26.16 2.10
N ARG A 5 10.52 -25.63 0.88
CA ARG A 5 9.68 -24.46 0.60
C ARG A 5 8.18 -24.71 0.83
N GLU A 6 7.65 -25.88 0.48
CA GLU A 6 6.22 -26.19 0.67
C GLU A 6 5.85 -26.37 2.14
N LYS A 7 6.77 -26.93 2.94
CA LYS A 7 6.57 -27.08 4.39
C LYS A 7 6.51 -25.73 5.09
N SER A 8 7.32 -24.75 4.68
CA SER A 8 7.31 -23.39 5.22
C SER A 8 6.01 -22.65 4.89
N LYS A 9 5.48 -22.78 3.66
CA LYS A 9 4.19 -22.18 3.27
C LYS A 9 3.01 -22.75 4.06
N LYS A 10 2.95 -24.07 4.27
CA LYS A 10 1.85 -24.72 5.01
C LYS A 10 1.84 -24.38 6.49
N THR A 11 2.99 -24.27 7.13
CA THR A 11 3.07 -23.87 8.54
C THR A 11 2.66 -22.40 8.71
N PHE A 12 3.14 -21.52 7.83
CA PHE A 12 2.81 -20.10 7.86
C PHE A 12 1.32 -19.83 7.60
N ARG A 13 0.70 -20.54 6.65
CA ARG A 13 -0.74 -20.44 6.38
C ARG A 13 -1.58 -20.86 7.60
N LYS A 14 -1.17 -21.93 8.31
CA LYS A 14 -1.84 -22.35 9.55
C LYS A 14 -1.68 -21.36 10.69
N GLU A 15 -0.52 -20.71 10.81
CA GLU A 15 -0.31 -19.64 11.80
C GLU A 15 -1.21 -18.44 11.51
N ILE A 16 -1.36 -18.06 10.22
CA ILE A 16 -2.28 -17.00 9.77
C ILE A 16 -3.74 -17.36 10.07
N ASP A 17 -4.18 -18.56 9.68
CA ASP A 17 -5.57 -18.98 9.86
C ASP A 17 -5.92 -19.06 11.35
N SER A 18 -5.01 -19.58 12.19
CA SER A 18 -5.23 -19.64 13.65
C SER A 18 -5.27 -18.27 14.32
N TYR A 19 -4.49 -17.29 13.86
CA TYR A 19 -4.53 -15.93 14.40
C TYR A 19 -5.88 -15.25 14.14
N TYR A 20 -6.50 -15.52 12.98
CA TYR A 20 -7.81 -14.99 12.64
C TYR A 20 -8.94 -15.64 13.44
N GLU A 21 -8.90 -16.97 13.60
CA GLU A 21 -9.93 -17.71 14.36
C GLU A 21 -9.95 -17.33 15.85
N ASP A 22 -8.79 -17.04 16.46
CA ASP A 22 -8.69 -16.74 17.90
C ASP A 22 -8.94 -15.26 18.28
N LYS A 23 -8.74 -14.31 17.34
CA LYS A 23 -8.80 -12.86 17.65
C LYS A 23 -9.80 -12.04 16.84
N TYR A 24 -10.39 -12.62 15.80
CA TYR A 24 -11.32 -11.92 14.94
C TYR A 24 -12.53 -12.80 14.64
N GLN A 25 -13.26 -13.17 15.70
CA GLN A 25 -14.69 -13.43 15.56
C GLN A 25 -15.38 -12.08 15.81
N PRO A 26 -15.96 -11.42 14.78
CA PRO A 26 -16.92 -10.36 15.07
C PRO A 26 -17.98 -10.97 15.99
N GLU A 27 -18.26 -10.33 17.12
CA GLU A 27 -19.35 -10.73 18.01
C GLU A 27 -20.68 -10.55 17.25
N ILE A 28 -21.05 -11.55 16.45
CA ILE A 28 -22.41 -11.68 15.94
C ILE A 28 -23.23 -12.12 17.14
N THR A 29 -23.83 -11.15 17.81
CA THR A 29 -24.78 -11.39 18.89
C THR A 29 -25.99 -12.11 18.30
N ASN A 30 -26.29 -13.30 18.83
CA ASN A 30 -27.38 -14.18 18.37
C ASN A 30 -28.79 -13.67 18.73
N GLU A 31 -29.03 -12.35 18.76
CA GLU A 31 -30.37 -11.81 19.10
C GLU A 31 -31.35 -11.68 17.94
N GLU A 32 -30.96 -11.97 16.69
CA GLU A 32 -31.89 -12.00 15.55
C GLU A 32 -31.89 -13.34 14.80
N LEU A 33 -32.29 -14.40 15.51
CA LEU A 33 -32.62 -15.70 14.90
C LEU A 33 -34.06 -16.11 15.21
N THR A 34 -35.03 -15.21 14.99
CA THR A 34 -36.42 -15.61 14.70
C THR A 34 -37.19 -14.50 13.98
N GLY A 35 -37.26 -14.54 12.65
CA GLY A 35 -38.30 -13.78 11.95
C GLY A 35 -38.02 -13.39 10.51
N LYS A 36 -38.52 -14.22 9.59
CA LYS A 36 -38.77 -13.93 8.16
C LYS A 36 -37.55 -13.57 7.31
N SER A 37 -37.20 -14.52 6.45
CA SER A 37 -36.40 -14.35 5.25
C SER A 37 -37.08 -13.35 4.30
N GLU A 38 -36.79 -12.07 4.46
CA GLU A 38 -36.77 -11.11 3.36
C GLU A 38 -35.33 -11.10 2.84
N GLU A 39 -35.17 -11.24 1.53
CA GLU A 39 -33.88 -11.07 0.84
C GLU A 39 -33.46 -9.61 1.02
N VAL A 40 -32.71 -9.33 2.08
CA VAL A 40 -32.01 -8.07 2.24
C VAL A 40 -30.77 -8.18 1.36
N GLU A 41 -30.81 -7.56 0.18
CA GLU A 41 -29.61 -7.23 -0.57
C GLU A 41 -28.75 -6.34 0.33
N ASP A 42 -27.72 -6.95 0.93
CA ASP A 42 -26.73 -6.32 1.78
C ASP A 42 -25.84 -5.41 0.92
N ASN A 43 -26.38 -4.26 0.53
CA ASN A 43 -25.67 -3.17 -0.12
C ASN A 43 -24.93 -2.31 0.93
N ASN A 44 -24.24 -2.96 1.87
CA ASN A 44 -23.20 -2.29 2.65
C ASN A 44 -21.97 -2.15 1.76
N GLU A 45 -21.99 -1.19 0.84
CA GLU A 45 -20.75 -0.61 0.33
C GLU A 45 -20.01 -0.02 1.55
N GLU A 46 -19.08 -0.79 2.10
CA GLU A 46 -18.18 -0.33 3.16
C GLU A 46 -17.49 0.93 2.65
N GLN A 47 -17.98 2.10 3.08
CA GLN A 47 -17.35 3.36 2.73
C GLN A 47 -15.93 3.35 3.29
N GLU A 48 -14.97 3.34 2.38
CA GLU A 48 -13.56 3.34 2.73
C GLU A 48 -13.22 4.59 3.56
N VAL A 49 -12.81 4.36 4.81
CA VAL A 49 -12.49 5.44 5.75
C VAL A 49 -11.12 6.01 5.41
N VAL A 50 -11.10 7.21 4.85
CA VAL A 50 -9.85 7.93 4.52
C VAL A 50 -9.22 8.52 5.78
N PRO A 51 -7.94 8.20 6.10
CA PRO A 51 -7.24 8.78 7.23
C PRO A 51 -7.14 10.32 7.19
N LYS A 52 -7.32 10.97 8.34
CA LYS A 52 -7.24 12.43 8.46
C LYS A 52 -5.81 12.92 8.20
N GLY A 53 -5.66 13.82 7.24
CA GLY A 53 -4.37 14.44 6.87
C GLY A 53 -3.86 14.04 5.49
N LEU A 54 -4.54 13.12 4.82
CA LEU A 54 -4.37 12.88 3.40
C LEU A 54 -5.18 13.88 2.57
N VAL A 55 -4.68 14.20 1.38
CA VAL A 55 -5.36 15.06 0.42
C VAL A 55 -5.68 14.23 -0.81
N SER A 56 -6.92 14.26 -1.29
CA SER A 56 -7.29 13.64 -2.57
C SER A 56 -6.51 14.30 -3.71
N THR A 57 -5.93 13.47 -4.58
CA THR A 57 -5.22 13.96 -5.77
C THR A 57 -6.15 14.68 -6.74
N ASP A 58 -7.39 14.20 -6.91
CA ASP A 58 -8.41 14.85 -7.74
C ASP A 58 -8.78 16.23 -7.20
N THR A 59 -9.06 16.34 -5.90
CA THR A 59 -9.35 17.66 -5.29
C THR A 59 -8.16 18.59 -5.42
N PHE A 60 -6.96 18.09 -5.15
CA PHE A 60 -5.74 18.88 -5.29
C PHE A 60 -5.54 19.36 -6.73
N PHE A 61 -5.79 18.50 -7.72
CA PHE A 61 -5.64 18.82 -9.13
C PHE A 61 -6.67 19.86 -9.60
N GLN A 62 -7.93 19.73 -9.19
CA GLN A 62 -8.97 20.73 -9.48
C GLN A 62 -8.62 22.12 -8.93
N GLU A 63 -7.98 22.18 -7.76
CA GLU A 63 -7.60 23.45 -7.11
C GLU A 63 -6.33 24.09 -7.69
N ASN A 64 -5.41 23.29 -8.26
CA ASN A 64 -4.06 23.74 -8.60
C ASN A 64 -3.73 23.68 -10.10
N GLY A 65 -4.51 22.94 -10.89
CA GLY A 65 -4.36 22.80 -12.33
C GLY A 65 -3.16 21.96 -12.80
N ASP A 66 -3.04 21.87 -14.12
CA ASP A 66 -2.07 21.03 -14.84
C ASP A 66 -0.60 21.37 -14.56
N ASP A 67 -0.28 22.65 -14.42
CA ASP A 67 1.09 23.11 -14.17
C ASP A 67 1.68 22.49 -12.89
N PHE A 68 0.82 22.12 -11.93
CA PHE A 68 1.29 21.53 -10.68
C PHE A 68 1.52 20.03 -10.79
N SER A 69 0.72 19.28 -11.58
CA SER A 69 0.99 17.85 -11.81
C SER A 69 2.33 17.65 -12.54
N GLU A 70 2.68 18.55 -13.46
CA GLU A 70 4.02 18.56 -14.09
C GLU A 70 5.13 18.81 -13.07
N GLN A 71 4.94 19.74 -12.14
CA GLN A 71 5.93 19.99 -11.09
C GLN A 71 6.12 18.79 -10.16
N ILE A 72 5.04 18.12 -9.76
CA ILE A 72 5.13 16.90 -8.94
C ILE A 72 5.87 15.81 -9.73
N HIS A 73 5.55 15.62 -11.02
CA HIS A 73 6.22 14.65 -11.87
C HIS A 73 7.72 14.93 -11.98
N ASN A 74 8.13 16.19 -12.17
CA ASN A 74 9.53 16.58 -12.17
C ASN A 74 10.24 16.23 -10.84
N TRP A 75 9.59 16.41 -9.69
CA TRP A 75 10.19 16.02 -8.40
C TRP A 75 10.30 14.49 -8.26
N TYR A 76 9.32 13.75 -8.76
CA TYR A 76 9.35 12.29 -8.83
C TYR A 76 10.47 11.77 -9.72
N GLU A 77 10.61 12.30 -10.95
CA GLU A 77 11.67 11.93 -11.88
C GLU A 77 13.06 12.18 -11.26
N ASN A 78 13.24 13.34 -10.63
CA ASN A 78 14.47 13.65 -9.89
C ASN A 78 14.74 12.66 -8.75
N ALA A 79 13.72 12.20 -8.04
CA ALA A 79 13.87 11.22 -6.96
C ALA A 79 14.21 9.82 -7.49
N MET A 80 13.63 9.41 -8.63
CA MET A 80 13.92 8.15 -9.30
C MET A 80 15.33 8.13 -9.89
N SER A 81 15.75 9.22 -10.54
CA SER A 81 17.09 9.39 -11.10
C SER A 81 18.19 9.24 -10.05
N ARG A 82 18.00 9.83 -8.84
CA ARG A 82 18.95 9.67 -7.71
C ARG A 82 19.12 8.21 -7.26
N ARG A 83 18.14 7.35 -7.54
CA ARG A 83 18.17 5.91 -7.22
C ARG A 83 18.61 5.06 -8.41
N ASN A 84 19.01 5.68 -9.52
CA ASN A 84 19.34 5.03 -10.78
C ASN A 84 18.20 4.11 -11.26
N ARG A 85 16.96 4.61 -11.22
CA ARG A 85 15.76 3.92 -11.70
C ARG A 85 15.02 4.74 -12.74
N GLU A 86 14.41 4.06 -13.70
CA GLU A 86 13.55 4.68 -14.70
C GLU A 86 12.23 5.14 -14.06
N SER A 87 11.86 6.38 -14.31
CA SER A 87 10.58 6.97 -13.88
C SER A 87 9.46 6.64 -14.86
N LEU A 88 8.23 6.63 -14.38
CA LEU A 88 7.08 6.73 -15.27
C LEU A 88 7.14 8.03 -16.10
N GLY A 89 6.89 7.92 -17.40
CA GLY A 89 6.68 9.09 -18.25
C GLY A 89 5.46 9.91 -17.79
N TYR A 90 5.49 11.22 -18.04
CA TYR A 90 4.50 12.17 -17.50
C TYR A 90 3.05 11.75 -17.75
N GLY A 91 2.71 11.34 -18.98
CA GLY A 91 1.34 10.91 -19.31
C GLY A 91 0.87 9.71 -18.48
N ARG A 92 1.72 8.70 -18.26
CA ARG A 92 1.38 7.55 -17.40
C ARG A 92 1.26 7.96 -15.94
N PHE A 93 2.13 8.85 -15.47
CA PHE A 93 2.10 9.38 -14.11
C PHE A 93 0.82 10.20 -13.85
N ARG A 94 0.48 11.11 -14.77
CA ARG A 94 -0.72 11.94 -14.71
C ARG A 94 -1.98 11.08 -14.73
N TYR A 95 -2.06 10.14 -15.68
CA TYR A 95 -3.18 9.23 -15.79
C TYR A 95 -3.39 8.44 -14.48
N HIS A 96 -2.33 7.86 -13.93
CA HIS A 96 -2.39 7.04 -12.73
C HIS A 96 -2.88 7.80 -11.48
N PHE A 97 -2.47 9.07 -11.31
CA PHE A 97 -2.73 9.81 -10.07
C PHE A 97 -3.79 10.90 -10.16
N PHE A 98 -4.14 11.39 -11.35
CA PHE A 98 -4.95 12.60 -11.50
C PHE A 98 -6.08 12.46 -12.54
N GLU A 99 -6.16 11.34 -13.25
CA GLU A 99 -7.18 11.12 -14.29
C GLU A 99 -7.91 9.77 -14.13
N GLY A 100 -7.89 9.18 -12.94
CA GLY A 100 -8.62 7.93 -12.66
C GLY A 100 -8.00 6.67 -13.28
N GLY A 101 -6.71 6.69 -13.59
CA GLY A 101 -5.98 5.52 -14.12
C GLY A 101 -5.64 4.45 -13.07
N SER A 102 -6.11 4.61 -11.84
CA SER A 102 -6.03 3.66 -10.75
C SER A 102 -7.45 3.19 -10.40
N TYR A 103 -7.61 1.90 -10.12
CA TYR A 103 -8.88 1.38 -9.61
C TYR A 103 -9.21 1.94 -8.22
N ASP A 104 -8.18 2.17 -7.41
CA ASP A 104 -8.29 2.79 -6.10
C ASP A 104 -8.15 4.31 -6.20
N LEU A 105 -8.92 5.04 -5.39
CA LEU A 105 -8.78 6.48 -5.26
C LEU A 105 -7.38 6.84 -4.75
N THR A 106 -6.79 7.85 -5.37
CA THR A 106 -5.42 8.25 -5.06
C THR A 106 -5.38 9.46 -4.12
N TYR A 107 -4.38 9.44 -3.25
CA TYR A 107 -4.18 10.42 -2.19
C TYR A 107 -2.72 10.81 -2.11
N MET A 108 -2.47 11.98 -1.53
CA MET A 108 -1.13 12.48 -1.27
C MET A 108 -0.95 12.90 0.19
N PHE A 109 0.27 12.71 0.67
CA PHE A 109 0.76 13.21 1.95
C PHE A 109 1.94 14.16 1.70
N GLY A 110 1.93 15.33 2.32
CA GLY A 110 2.98 16.32 2.22
C GLY A 110 2.44 17.70 1.86
N ASP A 111 3.30 18.53 1.28
CA ASP A 111 2.95 19.91 0.93
C ASP A 111 3.81 20.48 -0.20
N LYS A 112 3.38 21.62 -0.73
CA LYS A 112 4.06 22.33 -1.82
C LYS A 112 5.49 22.77 -1.49
N LYS A 113 5.92 22.80 -0.23
CA LYS A 113 7.30 23.17 0.16
C LYS A 113 8.22 21.96 0.15
N ARG A 114 7.75 20.82 0.63
CA ARG A 114 8.58 19.60 0.83
C ARG A 114 8.48 18.61 -0.33
N GLY A 115 7.36 18.63 -1.04
CA GLY A 115 6.95 17.63 -2.01
C GLY A 115 5.92 16.68 -1.42
N PHE A 116 5.68 15.56 -2.10
CA PHE A 116 4.57 14.66 -1.79
C PHE A 116 4.99 13.19 -1.82
N LEU A 117 4.35 12.39 -0.96
CA LEU A 117 4.15 10.95 -1.17
C LEU A 117 2.79 10.77 -1.82
N LEU A 118 2.71 9.99 -2.89
CA LEU A 118 1.47 9.65 -3.56
C LEU A 118 1.20 8.15 -3.41
N GLY A 119 -0.07 7.80 -3.30
CA GLY A 119 -0.50 6.43 -3.09
C GLY A 119 -2.02 6.32 -3.12
N TYR A 120 -2.53 5.25 -2.54
CA TYR A 120 -3.95 5.01 -2.37
C TYR A 120 -4.25 4.65 -0.91
N VAL A 121 -5.51 4.68 -0.54
CA VAL A 121 -5.98 4.11 0.73
C VAL A 121 -6.60 2.77 0.42
N LYS A 122 -6.27 1.76 1.20
CA LYS A 122 -6.90 0.45 1.14
C LYS A 122 -7.10 -0.14 2.53
N TYR A 123 -8.31 -0.57 2.87
CA TYR A 123 -8.67 -1.04 4.22
C TYR A 123 -8.34 -0.01 5.32
N GLY A 124 -8.53 1.28 5.01
CA GLY A 124 -8.20 2.38 5.93
C GLY A 124 -6.70 2.62 6.15
N VAL A 125 -5.82 1.97 5.39
CA VAL A 125 -4.36 2.14 5.43
C VAL A 125 -3.89 2.92 4.22
N PHE A 126 -3.05 3.93 4.42
CA PHE A 126 -2.40 4.63 3.32
C PHE A 126 -1.21 3.82 2.80
N ILE A 127 -1.14 3.61 1.50
CA ILE A 127 -0.10 2.82 0.83
C ILE A 127 0.63 3.72 -0.17
N PRO A 128 1.73 4.37 0.25
CA PRO A 128 2.57 5.15 -0.63
C PRO A 128 3.18 4.27 -1.73
N THR A 129 2.97 4.66 -2.98
CA THR A 129 3.57 3.99 -4.15
C THR A 129 4.63 4.84 -4.84
N HIS A 130 4.49 6.16 -4.82
CA HIS A 130 5.38 7.09 -5.51
C HIS A 130 5.86 8.20 -4.59
N PHE A 131 7.12 8.60 -4.78
CA PHE A 131 7.77 9.59 -3.93
C PHE A 131 8.30 10.75 -4.77
N ALA A 132 7.77 11.94 -4.50
CA ALA A 132 8.07 13.18 -5.21
C ALA A 132 8.58 14.29 -4.26
N PRO A 133 9.65 14.05 -3.47
CA PRO A 133 10.22 15.09 -2.61
C PRO A 133 11.06 16.06 -3.44
N LYS A 134 11.06 17.35 -3.06
CA LYS A 134 11.91 18.34 -3.72
C LYS A 134 13.41 18.06 -3.54
N SER A 135 13.80 17.46 -2.43
CA SER A 135 15.19 17.19 -2.06
C SER A 135 15.30 15.93 -1.22
N ILE A 136 16.52 15.39 -1.07
CA ILE A 136 16.76 14.25 -0.16
C ILE A 136 16.32 14.63 1.27
N ARG A 137 16.70 15.83 1.74
CA ARG A 137 16.35 16.33 3.06
C ARG A 137 14.83 16.37 3.29
N THR A 138 14.09 16.98 2.37
CA THR A 138 12.62 17.06 2.51
C THR A 138 11.97 15.69 2.39
N GLY A 139 12.58 14.76 1.65
CA GLY A 139 12.16 13.37 1.65
C GLY A 139 12.30 12.70 3.02
N TYR A 140 13.45 12.86 3.69
CA TYR A 140 13.62 12.37 5.06
C TYR A 140 12.64 13.00 6.04
N GLU A 141 12.38 14.32 5.91
CA GLU A 141 11.40 15.02 6.75
C GLU A 141 9.98 14.46 6.58
N LEU A 142 9.55 14.20 5.33
CA LEU A 142 8.26 13.58 5.04
C LEU A 142 8.16 12.16 5.60
N MET A 143 9.18 11.31 5.40
CA MET A 143 9.19 9.94 5.92
C MET A 143 9.17 9.91 7.44
N LYS A 144 9.90 10.81 8.10
CA LYS A 144 9.90 10.91 9.56
C LYS A 144 8.55 11.36 10.11
N GLU A 145 7.95 12.39 9.50
CA GLU A 145 6.62 12.86 9.90
C GLU A 145 5.57 11.76 9.73
N LEU A 146 5.57 11.09 8.57
CA LEU A 146 4.62 10.01 8.29
C LEU A 146 4.83 8.78 9.19
N GLY A 147 6.10 8.45 9.49
CA GLY A 147 6.48 7.39 10.42
C GLY A 147 5.92 7.61 11.83
N GLY A 148 6.07 8.84 12.34
CA GLY A 148 5.58 9.22 13.67
C GLY A 148 4.10 9.59 13.73
N ASN A 149 3.36 9.47 12.62
CA ASN A 149 1.98 9.94 12.54
C ASN A 149 1.01 8.96 13.22
N ASN A 150 0.30 9.43 14.24
CA ASN A 150 -0.67 8.64 15.00
C ASN A 150 -2.11 8.70 14.44
N LYS A 151 -2.32 9.30 13.26
CA LYS A 151 -3.63 9.43 12.60
C LYS A 151 -3.70 8.73 11.26
N ILE A 152 -2.55 8.49 10.63
CA ILE A 152 -2.45 7.89 9.31
C ILE A 152 -1.71 6.55 9.49
N PRO A 153 -2.42 5.41 9.51
CA PRO A 153 -1.78 4.11 9.42
C PRO A 153 -1.15 3.95 8.04
N VAL A 154 0.12 3.55 7.99
CA VAL A 154 0.87 3.44 6.73
C VAL A 154 1.55 2.10 6.60
N VAL A 155 1.39 1.48 5.43
CA VAL A 155 2.11 0.29 5.01
C VAL A 155 2.80 0.58 3.68
N MET A 156 4.06 0.16 3.55
CA MET A 156 4.79 0.27 2.29
C MET A 156 5.41 -1.08 1.91
N SER A 157 5.36 -1.36 0.61
CA SER A 157 6.10 -2.44 -0.03
C SER A 157 7.34 -1.89 -0.74
N ILE A 158 8.49 -2.00 -0.08
CA ILE A 158 9.72 -1.33 -0.53
C ILE A 158 10.87 -2.30 -0.76
N THR A 159 11.82 -1.86 -1.57
CA THR A 159 13.00 -2.66 -1.92
C THR A 159 14.03 -2.66 -0.79
N PRO A 160 14.91 -3.69 -0.68
CA PRO A 160 15.87 -3.82 0.41
C PRO A 160 16.79 -2.60 0.62
N ASP A 161 17.18 -1.90 -0.46
CA ASP A 161 17.95 -0.65 -0.39
C ASP A 161 17.23 0.44 0.40
N LEU A 162 15.92 0.57 0.21
CA LEU A 162 15.11 1.56 0.91
C LEU A 162 14.84 1.14 2.36
N VAL A 163 14.69 -0.17 2.62
CA VAL A 163 14.54 -0.70 3.99
C VAL A 163 15.72 -0.31 4.87
N GLN A 164 16.96 -0.40 4.37
CA GLN A 164 18.15 0.01 5.14
C GLN A 164 18.15 1.49 5.54
N THR A 165 17.46 2.32 4.77
CA THR A 165 17.30 3.74 5.08
C THR A 165 16.18 3.96 6.09
N ILE A 166 15.03 3.33 5.85
CA ILE A 166 13.85 3.44 6.71
C ILE A 166 14.09 2.84 8.09
N SER A 167 14.83 1.73 8.20
CA SER A 167 15.14 1.07 9.47
C SER A 167 16.00 1.90 10.43
N LYS A 168 16.56 3.03 9.97
CA LYS A 168 17.27 4.00 10.81
C LYS A 168 16.33 4.99 11.50
N MET A 169 15.06 5.00 11.11
CA MET A 169 14.02 5.83 11.71
C MET A 169 13.25 4.97 12.73
N PRO A 170 13.26 5.33 14.03
CA PRO A 170 12.61 4.52 15.07
C PRO A 170 11.10 4.43 14.91
N GLU A 171 10.49 5.33 14.14
CA GLU A 171 9.05 5.38 13.90
C GLU A 171 8.59 4.42 12.79
N TRP A 172 9.50 3.62 12.23
CA TRP A 172 9.20 2.63 11.21
C TRP A 172 9.60 1.23 11.67
N HIS A 173 8.73 0.28 11.36
CA HIS A 173 8.88 -1.12 11.72
C HIS A 173 8.97 -1.97 10.45
N THR A 174 9.92 -2.88 10.42
CA THR A 174 10.13 -3.82 9.31
C THR A 174 9.60 -5.18 9.70
N THR A 175 8.87 -5.82 8.79
CA THR A 175 8.44 -7.21 8.95
C THR A 175 9.45 -8.18 8.34
N ASP A 176 9.37 -9.46 8.70
CA ASP A 176 10.12 -10.52 8.03
C ASP A 176 9.45 -10.98 6.70
N LEU A 177 8.32 -10.36 6.32
CA LEU A 177 7.57 -10.70 5.13
C LEU A 177 8.25 -10.14 3.89
N ASN A 178 8.49 -11.04 2.93
CA ASN A 178 9.06 -10.71 1.63
C ASN A 178 8.26 -11.34 0.50
N PHE A 179 8.18 -10.62 -0.61
CA PHE A 179 7.51 -11.08 -1.82
C PHE A 179 8.16 -10.49 -3.06
N LEU A 180 7.94 -11.14 -4.21
CA LEU A 180 8.37 -10.62 -5.50
C LEU A 180 7.21 -9.84 -6.11
N SER A 181 7.50 -8.66 -6.64
CA SER A 181 6.57 -7.87 -7.45
C SER A 181 7.24 -7.54 -8.77
N ASN A 182 6.48 -7.43 -9.84
CA ASN A 182 6.99 -6.94 -11.12
C ASN A 182 7.03 -5.40 -11.12
N PHE A 183 8.16 -4.82 -11.52
CA PHE A 183 8.28 -3.40 -11.79
C PHE A 183 9.00 -3.22 -13.11
N GLN A 184 8.30 -2.65 -14.11
CA GLN A 184 8.82 -2.50 -15.48
C GLN A 184 9.42 -3.80 -16.03
N GLU A 185 8.65 -4.90 -15.96
CA GLU A 185 9.04 -6.24 -16.44
C GLU A 185 10.17 -6.92 -15.64
N GLU A 186 10.73 -6.26 -14.62
CA GLU A 186 11.72 -6.85 -13.72
C GLU A 186 11.08 -7.36 -12.43
N GLN A 187 11.47 -8.56 -12.00
CA GLN A 187 11.12 -9.06 -10.67
C GLN A 187 11.95 -8.36 -9.60
N VAL A 188 11.27 -7.68 -8.69
CA VAL A 188 11.88 -6.95 -7.60
C VAL A 188 11.42 -7.52 -6.27
N ASN A 189 12.38 -7.86 -5.41
CA ASN A 189 12.08 -8.26 -4.05
C ASN A 189 11.59 -7.07 -3.22
N LYS A 190 10.50 -7.27 -2.51
CA LYS A 190 9.84 -6.29 -1.66
C LYS A 190 9.76 -6.79 -0.23
N ILE A 191 9.85 -5.85 0.70
CA ILE A 191 9.71 -6.06 2.13
C ILE A 191 8.61 -5.13 2.62
N ILE A 192 7.73 -5.66 3.47
CA ILE A 192 6.69 -4.86 4.11
C ILE A 192 7.27 -4.10 5.30
N VAL A 193 7.04 -2.79 5.30
CA VAL A 193 7.30 -1.90 6.44
C VAL A 193 6.04 -1.14 6.80
N TYR A 194 5.91 -0.76 8.06
CA TYR A 194 4.77 0.00 8.56
C TYR A 194 5.22 1.06 9.59
N ASN A 195 4.40 2.10 9.78
CA ASN A 195 4.73 3.19 10.70
C ASN A 195 4.34 2.87 12.15
N SER A 196 4.64 3.74 13.12
CA SER A 196 4.32 3.52 14.55
C SER A 196 2.85 3.80 14.92
N HIS A 197 1.93 3.81 13.96
CA HIS A 197 0.51 3.96 14.25
C HIS A 197 0.00 2.77 15.09
N PRO A 198 -0.77 2.98 16.18
CA PRO A 198 -1.15 1.89 17.10
C PRO A 198 -1.84 0.72 16.41
N ASP A 199 -2.73 1.01 15.47
CA ASP A 199 -3.58 0.00 14.83
C ASP A 199 -3.03 -0.57 13.53
N VAL A 200 -1.94 -0.01 12.97
CA VAL A 200 -1.51 -0.39 11.60
C VAL A 200 -1.07 -1.84 11.53
N SER A 201 -0.51 -2.41 12.60
CA SER A 201 -0.11 -3.81 12.63
C SER A 201 -1.30 -4.76 12.45
N HIS A 202 -2.49 -4.37 12.91
CA HIS A 202 -3.73 -5.11 12.72
C HIS A 202 -4.29 -4.88 11.31
N LEU A 203 -4.38 -3.62 10.87
CA LEU A 203 -4.93 -3.23 9.57
C LEU A 203 -4.11 -3.76 8.38
N MET A 204 -2.79 -3.88 8.55
CA MET A 204 -1.86 -4.38 7.53
C MET A 204 -2.17 -5.82 7.10
N TRP A 205 -2.83 -6.62 7.91
CA TRP A 205 -3.09 -8.03 7.58
C TRP A 205 -4.00 -8.21 6.37
N GLY A 206 -4.98 -7.32 6.15
CA GLY A 206 -5.81 -7.34 4.95
C GLY A 206 -4.96 -7.20 3.68
N LEU A 207 -4.04 -6.23 3.70
CA LEU A 207 -3.09 -5.98 2.60
C LEU A 207 -2.13 -7.14 2.36
N VAL A 208 -1.57 -7.70 3.43
CA VAL A 208 -0.64 -8.82 3.34
C VAL A 208 -1.33 -10.04 2.71
N LYS A 209 -2.57 -10.34 3.10
CA LYS A 209 -3.34 -11.45 2.49
C LYS A 209 -3.53 -11.23 1.00
N GLU A 210 -3.86 -10.01 0.60
CA GLU A 210 -4.04 -9.66 -0.82
C GLU A 210 -2.75 -9.86 -1.63
N TYR A 211 -1.62 -9.31 -1.18
CA TYR A 211 -0.32 -9.50 -1.83
C TYR A 211 0.11 -10.96 -1.92
N LEU A 212 -0.27 -11.79 -0.94
CA LEU A 212 0.02 -13.22 -0.97
C LEU A 212 -0.89 -13.99 -1.94
N ASN A 213 -2.13 -13.54 -2.12
CA ASN A 213 -3.10 -14.18 -3.02
C ASN A 213 -2.86 -13.82 -4.50
N GLU A 214 -2.53 -12.56 -4.81
CA GLU A 214 -2.15 -12.14 -6.17
C GLU A 214 -0.98 -12.97 -6.72
N ARG A 215 -0.05 -13.33 -5.83
CA ARG A 215 1.09 -14.19 -6.18
C ARG A 215 0.64 -15.55 -6.69
N ASP A 216 -0.34 -16.19 -6.06
CA ASP A 216 -0.74 -17.56 -6.43
C ASP A 216 -1.46 -17.55 -7.80
N ASN A 217 -2.23 -16.50 -8.12
CA ASN A 217 -2.91 -16.34 -9.42
C ASN A 217 -1.95 -16.08 -10.59
N ASP A 218 -0.83 -15.38 -10.35
CA ASP A 218 0.18 -15.15 -11.38
C ASP A 218 0.92 -16.46 -11.76
N TYR A 219 1.14 -17.39 -10.81
CA TYR A 219 1.80 -18.66 -11.11
C TYR A 219 0.95 -19.59 -11.97
N ASP A 220 -0.37 -19.63 -11.73
CA ASP A 220 -1.28 -20.51 -12.48
C ASP A 220 -1.42 -20.08 -13.95
N ASN A 221 -1.36 -18.76 -14.24
CA ASN A 221 -1.40 -18.25 -15.61
C ASN A 221 -0.14 -18.56 -16.45
N TYR A 222 0.99 -18.89 -15.82
CA TYR A 222 2.23 -19.26 -16.55
C TYR A 222 2.33 -20.75 -16.88
N GLU A 223 1.57 -21.62 -16.20
CA GLU A 223 1.57 -23.06 -16.52
C GLU A 223 0.67 -23.36 -17.73
N ASP A 224 -0.41 -22.60 -17.95
CA ASP A 224 -1.33 -22.77 -19.08
C ASP A 224 -0.82 -22.23 -20.43
N GLN A 225 0.36 -21.59 -20.48
CA GLN A 225 0.98 -21.11 -21.73
C GLN A 225 2.12 -22.00 -22.24
N LYS A 226 2.28 -23.21 -21.69
CA LYS A 226 3.34 -24.15 -22.07
C LYS A 226 2.90 -25.35 -22.90
N ASP A 227 1.66 -25.36 -23.39
CA ASP A 227 1.14 -26.39 -24.30
C ASP A 227 0.91 -25.86 -25.72
#